data_AF-A0A0Q8SQB7-F1
#
_entry.id   AF-A0A0Q8SQB7-F1
#
_cell.length_a   1.000
_cell.length_b   1.000
_cell.length_c   1.000
_cell.angle_alpha   90.00
_cell.angle_beta   90.00
_cell.angle_gamma   90.00
#
_symmetry.space_group_name_H-M   'P 1'
#
loop_
_entity.id
_entity.type
_entity.pdbx_description
1 polymer ?
#
loop_
_entity_poly.entity_id
_entity_poly.type
_entity_poly.pdbx_seq_one_letter_code
_entity_poly.pdbx_strand_id
1 'polypeptide(L)'
;MGPEVASVLREGLALERKGLLDAQATERIEARLHALYEAQMQDLRDRQGSVPSAGESRSGQAQSTSSEERRPGYRAPDPDATARREALLHRLDEDRREMDRSLQEAKDRIQALRAEYGFAEPAHRGPPLPRAVSVPLAVAGMLGIAGGMLGMALGDAFIWSSGAGYGTVAPWIFLAALPLVALALYCAERAGHGLRNRYPTWFVRWLFVYPCMVLIFAGMLVASPMGWSAALGWGLGTFSRTEVRLVSLGRLSPGAKGCDQSAEVEFKGTSSRICLEGRVRGTLPGPGEMVAVSGRISRLGLYVEQVHGR
;
A
#
# COMPACT_ATOMS: atom_id res chain seq x y z
N MET A 1 -24.64 18.13 26.50
CA MET A 1 -23.63 18.11 25.40
C MET A 1 -23.55 19.49 24.78
N GLY A 2 -22.34 20.04 24.61
CA GLY A 2 -22.14 21.34 23.97
C GLY A 2 -22.47 21.31 22.45
N PRO A 3 -22.75 22.47 21.84
CA PRO A 3 -23.10 22.56 20.41
C PRO A 3 -22.00 22.03 19.47
N GLU A 4 -20.74 22.07 19.91
CA GLU A 4 -19.58 21.58 19.17
C GLU A 4 -19.52 20.04 19.11
N VAL A 5 -19.82 19.34 20.20
CA VAL A 5 -19.92 17.87 20.19
C VAL A 5 -21.06 17.42 19.26
N ALA A 6 -22.18 18.15 19.29
CA ALA A 6 -23.31 17.88 18.41
C ALA A 6 -23.05 18.16 16.93
N SER A 7 -22.07 19.01 16.59
CA SER A 7 -21.68 19.24 15.19
C SER A 7 -20.78 18.12 14.68
N VAL A 8 -19.82 17.67 15.48
CA VAL A 8 -18.93 16.53 15.14
C VAL A 8 -19.72 15.23 14.98
N LEU A 9 -20.71 14.98 15.85
CA LEU A 9 -21.59 13.82 15.73
C LEU A 9 -22.47 13.89 14.46
N ARG A 10 -22.97 15.09 14.11
CA ARG A 10 -23.73 15.27 12.86
C ARG A 10 -22.86 15.06 11.62
N GLU A 11 -21.60 15.49 11.66
CA GLU A 11 -20.63 15.23 10.59
C GLU A 11 -20.38 13.73 10.41
N GLY A 12 -20.16 13.00 11.50
CA GLY A 12 -20.00 11.54 11.48
C GLY A 12 -21.22 10.81 10.88
N LEU A 13 -22.42 11.16 11.34
CA LEU A 13 -23.67 10.59 10.80
C LEU A 13 -23.89 10.94 9.32
N ALA A 14 -23.47 12.12 8.88
CA ALA A 14 -23.56 12.50 7.47
C ALA A 14 -22.57 11.73 6.59
N LEU A 15 -21.37 11.43 7.10
CA LEU A 15 -20.39 10.59 6.41
C LEU A 15 -20.82 9.13 6.35
N GLU A 16 -21.44 8.62 7.42
CA GLU A 16 -22.01 7.28 7.49
C GLU A 16 -23.13 7.09 6.46
N ARG A 17 -24.10 8.01 6.39
CA ARG A 17 -25.18 7.95 5.38
C ARG A 17 -24.68 7.96 3.94
N LYS A 18 -23.50 8.54 3.71
CA LYS A 18 -22.85 8.58 2.39
C LYS A 18 -21.98 7.36 2.11
N GLY A 19 -21.80 6.45 3.07
CA GLY A 19 -20.87 5.33 2.96
C GLY A 19 -19.40 5.76 2.89
N LEU A 20 -19.08 6.98 3.35
CA LEU A 20 -17.73 7.57 3.32
C LEU A 20 -17.04 7.53 4.69
N LEU A 21 -17.61 6.79 5.64
CA LEU A 21 -17.02 6.61 6.96
C LEU A 21 -15.92 5.54 6.89
N ASP A 22 -14.74 5.95 6.40
CA ASP A 22 -13.56 5.10 6.41
C ASP A 22 -12.82 5.16 7.76
N ALA A 23 -11.79 4.33 7.91
CA ALA A 23 -11.00 4.26 9.14
C ALA A 23 -10.34 5.61 9.48
N GLN A 24 -9.95 6.38 8.46
CA GLN A 24 -9.27 7.67 8.65
C GLN A 24 -10.26 8.77 9.08
N ALA A 25 -11.47 8.78 8.53
CA ALA A 25 -12.56 9.66 8.94
C ALA A 25 -12.97 9.37 10.39
N THR A 26 -13.04 8.09 10.75
CA THR A 26 -13.31 7.66 12.14
C THR A 26 -12.25 8.19 13.10
N GLU A 27 -10.96 8.00 12.79
CA GLU A 27 -9.85 8.48 13.62
C GLU A 27 -9.86 10.01 13.78
N ARG A 28 -10.20 10.76 12.72
CA ARG A 28 -10.34 12.24 12.81
C ARG A 28 -11.50 12.67 13.70
N ILE A 29 -12.63 11.98 13.62
CA ILE A 29 -13.81 12.26 14.45
C ILE A 29 -13.50 11.95 15.91
N GLU A 30 -12.86 10.82 16.20
CA GLU A 30 -12.43 10.43 17.54
C GLU A 30 -11.41 11.42 18.12
N ALA A 31 -10.41 11.83 17.34
CA ALA A 31 -9.42 12.83 17.76
C ALA A 31 -10.08 14.19 18.07
N ARG A 32 -11.04 14.64 17.26
CA ARG A 32 -11.80 15.87 17.51
C ARG A 32 -12.64 15.78 18.78
N LEU A 33 -13.33 14.66 18.99
CA LEU A 33 -14.10 14.42 20.21
C LEU A 33 -13.21 14.43 21.45
N HIS A 34 -12.04 13.81 21.37
CA HIS A 34 -11.07 13.78 22.48
C HIS A 34 -10.51 15.18 22.80
N ALA A 35 -10.20 15.98 21.79
CA ALA A 35 -9.74 17.36 21.97
C ALA A 35 -10.81 18.26 22.63
N LEU A 36 -12.08 18.13 22.20
CA LEU A 36 -13.19 18.84 22.81
C LEU A 36 -13.39 18.44 24.28
N TYR A 37 -13.23 17.14 24.58
CA TYR A 37 -13.30 16.62 25.94
C TYR A 37 -12.19 17.18 26.83
N GLU A 38 -10.95 17.19 26.35
CA GLU A 38 -9.81 17.77 27.09
C GLU A 38 -10.00 19.26 27.34
N ALA A 39 -10.45 20.02 26.34
CA ALA A 39 -10.73 21.45 26.49
C ALA A 39 -11.80 21.72 27.56
N GLN A 40 -12.85 20.89 27.60
CA GLN A 40 -13.91 21.02 28.61
C GLN A 40 -13.40 20.68 30.02
N MET A 41 -12.55 19.66 30.15
CA MET A 41 -11.91 19.32 31.43
C MET A 41 -10.94 20.41 31.91
N GLN A 42 -10.24 21.06 30.98
CA GLN A 42 -9.36 22.19 31.27
C GLN A 42 -10.17 23.39 31.80
N ASP A 43 -11.25 23.78 31.13
CA ASP A 43 -12.14 24.88 31.57
C ASP A 43 -12.71 24.61 32.97
N LEU A 44 -13.12 23.36 33.25
CA LEU A 44 -13.58 22.97 34.59
C LEU A 44 -12.48 23.10 35.65
N ARG A 45 -11.25 22.72 35.33
CA ARG A 45 -10.10 22.85 36.24
C ARG A 45 -9.75 24.32 36.49
N ASP A 46 -9.78 25.15 35.46
CA ASP A 46 -9.51 26.58 35.56
C ASP A 46 -10.59 27.29 36.39
N ARG A 47 -11.86 26.88 36.27
CA ARG A 47 -12.95 27.35 37.14
C ARG A 47 -12.79 26.90 38.59
N GLN A 48 -12.29 25.69 38.84
CA GLN A 48 -11.98 25.22 40.20
C GLN A 48 -10.80 25.98 40.82
N GLY A 49 -9.78 26.32 40.02
CA GLY A 49 -8.61 27.07 40.47
C GLY A 49 -8.86 28.57 40.66
N SER A 50 -9.86 29.13 39.96
CA SER A 50 -10.18 30.57 39.99
C SER A 50 -11.23 30.97 41.01
N VAL A 51 -11.67 30.07 41.90
CA VAL A 51 -12.49 30.45 43.06
C VAL A 51 -11.65 31.42 43.90
N PRO A 52 -11.97 32.74 43.89
CA PRO A 52 -11.16 33.71 44.59
C PRO A 52 -11.25 33.37 46.07
N SER A 53 -10.10 33.14 46.71
CA SER A 53 -10.02 33.06 48.17
C SER A 53 -10.63 34.34 48.72
N ALA A 54 -11.86 34.25 49.23
CA ALA A 54 -12.64 35.37 49.74
C ALA A 54 -11.97 35.89 51.02
N GLY A 55 -10.90 36.66 50.86
CA GLY A 55 -10.09 37.17 51.96
C GLY A 55 -9.35 38.47 51.65
N GLU A 56 -9.26 38.92 50.39
CA GLU A 56 -8.52 40.13 50.05
C GLU A 56 -9.44 41.34 49.92
N SER A 57 -9.92 41.81 51.07
CA SER A 57 -10.60 43.10 51.19
C SER A 57 -9.62 44.23 50.89
N ARG A 58 -9.82 44.84 49.73
CA ARG A 58 -9.14 46.02 49.21
C ARG A 58 -9.53 47.25 50.06
N SER A 59 -8.70 47.58 51.05
CA SER A 59 -8.71 48.87 51.74
C SER A 59 -7.71 49.81 51.06
N GLY A 60 -8.18 50.97 50.63
CA GLY A 60 -7.38 51.97 49.92
C GLY A 60 -6.31 52.66 50.79
N GLN A 61 -5.21 53.02 50.12
CA GLN A 61 -4.53 54.32 50.15
C GLN A 61 -4.31 55.02 51.51
N ALA A 62 -3.07 55.00 52.00
CA ALA A 62 -2.18 56.18 52.02
C ALA A 62 -0.84 55.84 52.70
N GLN A 63 0.21 56.50 52.20
CA GLN A 63 1.60 56.47 52.66
C GLN A 63 1.74 56.68 54.17
N SER A 64 2.61 55.91 54.82
CA SER A 64 3.89 56.40 55.38
C SER A 64 4.52 55.35 56.32
N THR A 65 5.71 54.90 55.94
CA THR A 65 6.85 54.47 56.77
C THR A 65 6.60 54.15 58.24
N SER A 66 6.66 52.86 58.61
CA SER A 66 7.27 52.40 59.86
C SER A 66 7.25 50.87 59.88
N SER A 67 8.43 50.27 59.99
CA SER A 67 8.62 48.84 60.22
C SER A 67 7.91 48.42 61.50
N GLU A 68 6.84 47.61 61.38
CA GLU A 68 6.32 46.88 62.52
C GLU A 68 5.89 45.48 62.09
N GLU A 69 6.61 44.50 62.61
CA GLU A 69 6.47 43.07 62.42
C GLU A 69 5.13 42.60 63.03
N ARG A 70 4.03 42.87 62.33
CA ARG A 70 2.70 42.39 62.69
C ARG A 70 2.52 40.98 62.13
N ARG A 71 2.64 39.99 63.02
CA ARG A 71 2.20 38.61 62.79
C ARG A 71 0.78 38.63 62.21
N PRO A 72 0.52 38.00 61.04
CA PRO A 72 -0.81 37.93 60.47
C PRO A 72 -1.71 37.16 61.44
N GLY A 73 -2.68 37.86 62.02
CA GLY A 73 -3.70 37.26 62.88
C GLY A 73 -4.47 36.22 62.10
N TYR A 74 -4.42 34.98 62.56
CA TYR A 74 -5.17 33.86 62.00
C TYR A 74 -6.67 34.14 62.17
N ARG A 75 -7.30 34.68 61.12
CA ARG A 75 -8.74 34.89 61.07
C ARG A 75 -9.37 33.51 60.88
N ALA A 76 -10.15 33.05 61.86
CA ALA A 76 -10.83 31.78 61.77
C ALA A 76 -11.64 31.72 60.45
N PRO A 77 -11.55 30.62 59.68
CA PRO A 77 -12.30 30.47 58.45
C PRO A 77 -13.79 30.67 58.71
N ASP A 78 -14.44 31.46 57.86
CA ASP A 78 -15.88 31.69 57.92
C ASP A 78 -16.61 30.32 57.71
N PRO A 79 -17.36 29.82 58.71
CA PRO A 79 -18.02 28.52 58.64
C PRO A 79 -19.02 28.43 57.46
N ASP A 80 -19.58 29.56 57.04
CA ASP A 80 -20.50 29.61 55.90
C ASP A 80 -19.77 29.48 54.56
N ALA A 81 -18.52 29.91 54.48
CA ALA A 81 -17.69 29.75 53.28
C ALA A 81 -17.28 28.29 53.07
N THR A 82 -17.01 27.56 54.15
CA THR A 82 -16.71 26.12 54.09
C THR A 82 -17.92 25.30 53.63
N ALA A 83 -19.12 25.60 54.16
CA ALA A 83 -20.34 24.90 53.76
C ALA A 83 -20.69 25.10 52.27
N ARG A 84 -20.49 26.32 51.73
CA ARG A 84 -20.70 26.60 50.29
C ARG A 84 -19.71 25.86 49.40
N ARG A 85 -18.44 25.74 49.84
CA ARG A 85 -17.41 25.01 49.10
C ARG A 85 -17.72 23.51 49.04
N GLU A 86 -18.14 22.91 50.14
CA GLU A 86 -18.53 21.50 50.19
C GLU A 86 -19.75 21.23 49.29
N ALA A 87 -20.77 22.09 49.34
CA ALA A 87 -21.94 21.97 48.46
C ALA A 87 -21.59 22.06 46.96
N LEU A 88 -20.62 22.90 46.60
CA LEU A 88 -20.15 23.05 45.22
C LEU A 88 -19.34 21.82 44.77
N LEU A 89 -18.47 21.29 45.63
CA LEU A 89 -17.74 20.06 45.34
C LEU A 89 -18.69 18.87 45.14
N HIS A 90 -19.73 18.76 45.98
CA HIS A 90 -20.73 17.70 45.82
C HIS A 90 -21.46 17.78 44.48
N ARG A 91 -21.84 18.98 44.02
CA ARG A 91 -22.46 19.17 42.69
C ARG A 91 -21.52 18.78 41.55
N LEU A 92 -20.24 19.14 41.63
CA LEU A 92 -19.26 18.77 40.61
C LEU A 92 -19.04 17.25 40.52
N ASP A 93 -19.05 16.56 41.66
CA ASP A 93 -18.95 15.11 41.70
C ASP A 93 -20.20 14.43 41.11
N GLU A 94 -21.39 15.01 41.33
CA GLU A 94 -22.62 14.55 40.68
C GLU A 94 -22.57 14.73 39.16
N ASP A 95 -22.22 15.92 38.68
CA ASP A 95 -22.07 16.21 37.24
C ASP A 95 -21.06 15.27 36.57
N ARG A 96 -19.95 14.98 37.25
CA ARG A 96 -18.93 14.04 36.75
C ARG A 96 -19.48 12.62 36.61
N ARG A 97 -20.24 12.15 37.60
CA ARG A 97 -20.87 10.81 37.55
C ARG A 97 -21.92 10.73 36.44
N GLU A 98 -22.70 11.78 36.21
CA GLU A 98 -23.65 11.82 35.09
C GLU A 98 -22.94 11.77 33.74
N MET A 99 -21.84 12.52 33.59
CA MET A 99 -21.04 12.49 32.38
C MET A 99 -20.45 11.10 32.11
N ASP A 100 -19.88 10.45 33.12
CA ASP A 100 -19.33 9.09 33.00
C ASP A 100 -20.41 8.07 32.58
N ARG A 101 -21.63 8.18 33.12
CA ARG A 101 -22.77 7.34 32.68
C ARG A 101 -23.13 7.57 31.22
N SER A 102 -23.21 8.84 30.79
CA SER A 102 -23.54 9.17 29.39
C SER A 102 -22.48 8.68 28.40
N LEU A 103 -21.21 8.73 28.80
CA LEU A 103 -20.08 8.22 28.01
C LEU A 103 -20.16 6.69 27.89
N GLN A 104 -20.49 6.01 28.98
CA GLN A 104 -20.63 4.56 28.98
C GLN A 104 -21.82 4.13 28.11
N GLU A 105 -22.97 4.79 28.24
CA GLU A 105 -24.14 4.52 27.39
C GLU A 105 -23.85 4.78 25.91
N ALA A 106 -23.10 5.84 25.58
CA ALA A 106 -22.67 6.09 24.20
C ALA A 106 -21.75 4.99 23.67
N LYS A 107 -20.79 4.50 24.49
CA LYS A 107 -19.91 3.37 24.15
C LYS A 107 -20.72 2.10 23.91
N ASP A 108 -21.65 1.79 24.81
CA ASP A 108 -22.49 0.60 24.73
C ASP A 108 -23.39 0.67 23.48
N ARG A 109 -23.93 1.85 23.15
CA ARG A 109 -24.73 2.06 21.94
C ARG A 109 -23.92 1.92 20.66
N ILE A 110 -22.68 2.44 20.64
CA ILE A 110 -21.76 2.24 19.51
C ILE A 110 -21.40 0.75 19.35
N GLN A 111 -21.18 0.03 20.46
CA GLN A 111 -20.95 -1.42 20.44
C GLN A 111 -22.17 -2.20 19.94
N ALA A 112 -23.37 -1.83 20.38
CA ALA A 112 -24.62 -2.45 19.91
C ALA A 112 -24.84 -2.21 18.41
N LEU A 113 -24.64 -0.97 17.93
CA LEU A 113 -24.70 -0.64 16.50
C LEU A 113 -23.63 -1.43 15.71
N ARG A 114 -22.42 -1.57 16.25
CA ARG A 114 -21.36 -2.38 15.62
C ARG A 114 -21.78 -3.84 15.45
N ALA A 115 -22.46 -4.41 16.45
CA ALA A 115 -22.98 -5.78 16.41
C ALA A 115 -24.17 -5.92 15.44
N GLU A 116 -25.10 -4.97 15.43
CA GLU A 116 -26.31 -4.99 14.60
C GLU A 116 -26.01 -4.78 13.11
N TYR A 117 -25.15 -3.81 12.78
CA TYR A 117 -24.82 -3.46 11.39
C TYR A 117 -23.69 -4.32 10.80
N GLY A 118 -23.20 -5.32 11.54
CA GLY A 118 -22.18 -6.24 11.03
C GLY A 118 -20.90 -5.52 10.60
N PHE A 119 -20.54 -4.42 11.27
CA PHE A 119 -19.18 -3.90 11.21
C PHE A 119 -18.28 -4.94 11.84
N ALA A 120 -17.90 -5.93 11.04
CA ALA A 120 -16.93 -6.94 11.42
C ALA A 120 -15.78 -6.21 12.10
N GLU A 121 -15.50 -6.56 13.36
CA GLU A 121 -14.25 -6.15 14.00
C GLU A 121 -13.14 -6.26 12.98
N PRO A 122 -12.22 -5.28 12.85
CA PRO A 122 -11.11 -5.37 11.92
C PRO A 122 -10.44 -6.70 12.20
N ALA A 123 -10.74 -7.69 11.35
CA ALA A 123 -10.51 -9.09 11.65
C ALA A 123 -9.07 -9.18 12.08
N HIS A 124 -8.84 -9.54 13.36
CA HIS A 124 -7.55 -9.46 14.02
C HIS A 124 -6.48 -9.68 12.97
N ARG A 125 -5.75 -8.60 12.62
CA ARG A 125 -4.68 -8.67 11.62
C ARG A 125 -3.85 -9.84 12.08
N GLY A 126 -3.95 -10.95 11.36
CA GLY A 126 -3.17 -12.14 11.70
C GLY A 126 -1.74 -11.67 11.84
N PRO A 127 -0.98 -12.20 12.82
CA PRO A 127 0.35 -11.71 13.09
C PRO A 127 1.09 -11.56 11.76
N PRO A 128 1.60 -10.37 11.44
CA PRO A 128 2.19 -10.12 10.13
C PRO A 128 3.23 -11.21 9.88
N LEU A 129 3.29 -11.72 8.66
CA LEU A 129 4.34 -12.67 8.28
C LEU A 129 5.69 -12.10 8.76
N PRO A 130 6.52 -12.92 9.43
CA PRO A 130 7.78 -12.44 9.98
C PRO A 130 8.55 -11.70 8.88
N ARG A 131 9.12 -10.53 9.22
CA ARG A 131 9.83 -9.68 8.25
C ARG A 131 10.91 -10.45 7.48
N ALA A 132 11.50 -11.46 8.11
CA ALA A 132 12.47 -12.38 7.53
C ALA A 132 11.93 -13.16 6.32
N VAL A 133 10.62 -13.37 6.20
CA VAL A 133 9.98 -14.10 5.09
C VAL A 133 9.29 -13.15 4.12
N SER A 134 8.64 -12.09 4.60
CA SER A 134 7.89 -11.18 3.73
C SER A 134 8.80 -10.33 2.83
N VAL A 135 9.96 -9.88 3.34
CA VAL A 135 10.92 -9.11 2.53
C VAL A 135 11.50 -9.92 1.37
N PRO A 136 12.08 -11.12 1.55
CA PRO A 136 12.62 -11.88 0.42
C PRO A 136 11.52 -12.31 -0.56
N LEU A 137 10.31 -12.62 -0.08
CA LEU A 137 9.18 -12.93 -0.95
C LEU A 137 8.78 -11.72 -1.82
N ALA A 138 8.73 -10.52 -1.23
CA ALA A 138 8.45 -9.30 -1.97
C ALA A 138 9.55 -8.98 -3.00
N VAL A 139 10.82 -9.14 -2.61
CA VAL A 139 11.97 -8.95 -3.52
C VAL A 139 11.94 -9.96 -4.67
N ALA A 140 11.69 -11.25 -4.39
CA ALA A 140 11.55 -12.28 -5.41
C ALA A 140 10.38 -12.00 -6.36
N GLY A 141 9.24 -11.54 -5.82
CA GLY A 141 8.10 -11.10 -6.63
C GLY A 141 8.46 -9.93 -7.55
N MET A 142 9.12 -8.89 -7.02
CA MET A 142 9.58 -7.74 -7.80
C MET A 142 10.58 -8.14 -8.89
N LEU A 143 11.54 -9.02 -8.59
CA LEU A 143 12.49 -9.56 -9.57
C LEU A 143 11.78 -10.41 -10.64
N GLY A 144 10.77 -11.17 -10.24
CA GLY A 144 9.90 -11.94 -11.15
C GLY A 144 9.20 -11.02 -12.16
N ILE A 145 8.54 -9.97 -11.66
CA ILE A 145 7.83 -9.01 -12.50
C ILE A 145 8.79 -8.24 -13.40
N ALA A 146 9.89 -7.72 -12.86
CA ALA A 146 10.89 -6.99 -13.61
C ALA A 146 11.48 -7.86 -14.74
N GLY A 147 11.81 -9.12 -14.44
CA GLY A 147 12.27 -10.09 -15.43
C GLY A 147 11.23 -10.34 -16.51
N GLY A 148 9.96 -10.53 -16.16
CA GLY A 148 8.88 -10.71 -17.13
C GLY A 148 8.74 -9.51 -18.07
N MET A 149 8.79 -8.29 -17.53
CA MET A 149 8.76 -7.05 -18.33
C MET A 149 9.98 -6.90 -19.24
N LEU A 150 11.19 -7.23 -18.74
CA LEU A 150 12.41 -7.28 -19.55
C LEU A 150 12.29 -8.28 -20.70
N GLY A 151 11.66 -9.42 -20.46
CA GLY A 151 11.39 -10.43 -21.49
C GLY A 151 10.49 -9.90 -22.60
N MET A 152 9.49 -9.09 -22.27
CA MET A 152 8.64 -8.44 -23.27
C MET A 152 9.39 -7.34 -24.05
N ALA A 153 10.30 -6.60 -23.41
CA ALA A 153 11.02 -5.51 -24.04
C ALA A 153 12.20 -5.98 -24.93
N LEU A 154 12.90 -7.04 -24.50
CA LEU A 154 14.13 -7.51 -25.14
C LEU A 154 13.97 -8.85 -25.87
N GLY A 155 12.86 -9.56 -25.67
CA GLY A 155 12.64 -10.90 -26.20
C GLY A 155 12.78 -10.98 -27.72
N ASP A 156 12.28 -9.97 -28.43
CA ASP A 156 12.32 -9.91 -29.90
C ASP A 156 13.74 -9.68 -30.47
N ALA A 157 14.74 -9.45 -29.62
CA ALA A 157 16.13 -9.26 -29.99
C ALA A 157 17.05 -10.38 -29.51
N PHE A 158 16.56 -11.28 -28.66
CA PHE A 158 17.40 -12.20 -27.93
C PHE A 158 17.11 -13.64 -28.29
N ILE A 159 18.12 -14.35 -28.79
CA ILE A 159 18.06 -15.77 -29.07
C ILE A 159 18.56 -16.52 -27.84
N TRP A 160 17.63 -17.08 -27.07
CA TRP A 160 17.95 -17.75 -25.82
C TRP A 160 18.46 -19.18 -26.05
N SER A 161 19.67 -19.48 -25.56
CA SER A 161 20.34 -20.77 -25.81
C SER A 161 19.66 -21.96 -25.14
N SER A 162 18.85 -21.72 -24.10
CA SER A 162 18.16 -22.76 -23.33
C SER A 162 16.67 -22.90 -23.68
N GLY A 163 16.21 -22.24 -24.75
CA GLY A 163 14.79 -22.19 -25.11
C GLY A 163 14.13 -23.56 -25.28
N ALA A 164 14.80 -24.50 -25.95
CA ALA A 164 14.26 -25.85 -26.19
C ALA A 164 14.04 -26.64 -24.88
N GLY A 165 15.02 -26.60 -23.97
CA GLY A 165 14.90 -27.26 -22.67
C GLY A 165 13.86 -26.58 -21.78
N TYR A 166 13.80 -25.24 -21.82
CA TYR A 166 12.87 -24.48 -21.01
C TYR A 166 11.41 -24.68 -21.44
N GLY A 167 11.13 -24.76 -22.74
CA GLY A 167 9.78 -24.95 -23.26
C GLY A 167 9.07 -26.18 -22.67
N THR A 168 9.81 -27.27 -22.45
CA THR A 168 9.27 -28.51 -21.85
C THR A 168 8.97 -28.37 -20.35
N VAL A 169 9.78 -27.58 -19.62
CA VAL A 169 9.68 -27.44 -18.15
C VAL A 169 8.79 -26.26 -17.75
N ALA A 170 8.67 -25.24 -18.58
CA ALA A 170 7.87 -24.04 -18.37
C ALA A 170 6.42 -24.31 -17.95
N PRO A 171 5.64 -25.20 -18.59
CA PRO A 171 4.25 -25.46 -18.15
C PRO A 171 4.19 -26.07 -16.75
N TRP A 172 5.17 -26.90 -16.37
CA TRP A 172 5.24 -27.47 -15.02
C TRP A 172 5.58 -26.41 -13.98
N ILE A 173 6.52 -25.51 -14.28
CA ILE A 173 6.83 -24.36 -13.42
C ILE A 173 5.60 -23.46 -13.29
N PHE A 174 4.88 -23.20 -14.39
CA PHE A 174 3.65 -22.42 -14.38
C PHE A 174 2.60 -23.04 -13.45
N LEU A 175 2.30 -24.32 -13.63
CA LEU A 175 1.33 -25.04 -12.78
C LEU A 175 1.73 -25.04 -11.31
N ALA A 176 3.03 -25.23 -11.00
CA ALA A 176 3.55 -25.17 -9.64
C ALA A 176 3.50 -23.75 -9.05
N ALA A 177 3.65 -22.71 -9.89
CA ALA A 177 3.62 -21.31 -9.48
C ALA A 177 2.19 -20.82 -9.16
N LEU A 178 1.16 -21.35 -9.81
CA LEU A 178 -0.24 -20.94 -9.58
C LEU A 178 -0.66 -20.95 -8.10
N PRO A 179 -0.54 -22.06 -7.34
CA PRO A 179 -0.96 -22.06 -5.93
C PRO A 179 -0.10 -21.13 -5.06
N LEU A 180 1.20 -20.99 -5.36
CA LEU A 180 2.11 -20.11 -4.64
C LEU A 180 1.74 -18.64 -4.84
N VAL A 181 1.52 -18.23 -6.09
CA VAL A 181 1.11 -16.87 -6.46
C VAL A 181 -0.28 -16.56 -5.92
N ALA A 182 -1.23 -17.50 -5.99
CA ALA A 182 -2.53 -17.35 -5.38
C ALA A 182 -2.41 -17.07 -3.88
N LEU A 183 -1.71 -17.94 -3.14
CA LEU A 183 -1.52 -17.76 -1.71
C LEU A 183 -0.86 -16.41 -1.37
N ALA A 184 0.18 -16.02 -2.13
CA ALA A 184 0.86 -14.74 -1.94
C ALA A 184 -0.08 -13.55 -2.16
N LEU A 185 -0.86 -13.53 -3.25
CA LEU A 185 -1.84 -12.48 -3.53
C LEU A 185 -2.98 -12.45 -2.51
N TYR A 186 -3.43 -13.61 -2.04
CA TYR A 186 -4.45 -13.72 -0.99
C TYR A 186 -3.96 -13.10 0.32
N CYS A 187 -2.75 -13.45 0.75
CA CYS A 187 -2.13 -12.89 1.94
C CYS A 187 -1.90 -11.37 1.81
N ALA A 188 -1.44 -10.90 0.65
CA ALA A 188 -1.26 -9.48 0.37
C ALA A 188 -2.60 -8.72 0.44
N GLU A 189 -3.67 -9.28 -0.13
CA GLU A 189 -5.00 -8.67 -0.08
C GLU A 189 -5.55 -8.62 1.34
N ARG A 190 -5.35 -9.68 2.13
CA ARG A 190 -5.77 -9.72 3.54
C ARG A 190 -5.05 -8.65 4.38
N ALA A 191 -3.81 -8.32 4.03
CA ALA A 191 -3.05 -7.28 4.72
C ALA A 191 -3.46 -5.86 4.28
N GLY A 192 -3.64 -5.62 2.98
CA GLY A 192 -3.79 -4.29 2.40
C GLY A 192 -5.23 -3.84 2.07
N HIS A 193 -6.18 -4.77 1.95
CA HIS A 193 -7.57 -4.51 1.50
C HIS A 193 -7.65 -3.73 0.16
N GLY A 194 -6.60 -3.83 -0.67
CA GLY A 194 -6.45 -3.01 -1.88
C GLY A 194 -7.47 -3.38 -2.96
N LEU A 195 -7.69 -4.67 -3.22
CA LEU A 195 -8.71 -5.14 -4.16
C LEU A 195 -10.11 -4.87 -3.64
N ARG A 196 -10.36 -4.95 -2.32
CA ARG A 196 -11.67 -4.62 -1.72
C ARG A 196 -12.10 -3.18 -1.99
N ASN A 197 -11.17 -2.24 -1.95
CA ASN A 197 -11.47 -0.83 -2.20
C ASN A 197 -11.75 -0.55 -3.69
N ARG A 198 -11.08 -1.25 -4.61
CA ARG A 198 -11.26 -1.04 -6.06
C ARG A 198 -12.40 -1.85 -6.67
N TYR A 199 -12.66 -3.05 -6.15
CA TYR A 199 -13.69 -3.97 -6.63
C TYR A 199 -14.58 -4.41 -5.45
N PRO A 200 -15.64 -3.64 -5.11
CA PRO A 200 -16.43 -3.87 -3.91
C PRO A 200 -17.26 -5.16 -4.00
N THR A 201 -17.69 -5.54 -5.20
CA THR A 201 -18.48 -6.76 -5.43
C THR A 201 -17.64 -8.02 -5.23
N TRP A 202 -18.01 -8.84 -4.24
CA TRP A 202 -17.33 -10.09 -3.91
C TRP A 202 -17.17 -11.03 -5.11
N PHE A 203 -18.22 -11.16 -5.92
CA PHE A 203 -18.25 -12.05 -7.09
C PHE A 203 -17.23 -11.63 -8.16
N VAL A 204 -17.22 -10.36 -8.57
CA VAL A 204 -16.28 -9.86 -9.59
C VAL A 204 -14.83 -10.03 -9.13
N ARG A 205 -14.57 -9.73 -7.85
CA ARG A 205 -13.23 -9.80 -7.27
C ARG A 205 -12.67 -11.22 -7.31
N TRP A 206 -13.42 -12.21 -6.81
CA TRP A 206 -12.91 -13.57 -6.63
C TRP A 206 -13.06 -14.45 -7.87
N LEU A 207 -14.09 -14.24 -8.70
CA LEU A 207 -14.33 -15.08 -9.88
C LEU A 207 -13.55 -14.60 -11.12
N PHE A 208 -13.28 -13.30 -11.25
CA PHE A 208 -12.63 -12.74 -12.45
C PHE A 208 -11.29 -12.09 -12.13
N VAL A 209 -11.27 -11.07 -11.29
CA VAL A 209 -10.07 -10.25 -11.10
C VAL A 209 -8.94 -11.05 -10.48
N TYR A 210 -9.22 -11.77 -9.39
CA TYR A 210 -8.23 -12.55 -8.67
C TYR A 210 -7.58 -13.65 -9.52
N PRO A 211 -8.32 -14.56 -10.19
CA PRO A 211 -7.70 -15.58 -11.04
C PRO A 211 -6.96 -14.97 -12.23
N CYS A 212 -7.46 -13.88 -12.84
CA CYS A 212 -6.72 -13.18 -13.89
C CYS A 212 -5.38 -12.65 -13.37
N MET A 213 -5.35 -12.03 -12.19
CA MET A 213 -4.09 -11.57 -11.60
C MET A 213 -3.14 -12.74 -11.31
N VAL A 214 -3.63 -13.84 -10.74
CA VAL A 214 -2.82 -15.05 -10.48
C VAL A 214 -2.19 -15.56 -11.77
N LEU A 215 -2.97 -15.69 -12.85
CA LEU A 215 -2.48 -16.14 -14.15
C LEU A 215 -1.42 -15.20 -14.73
N ILE A 216 -1.65 -13.88 -14.66
CA ILE A 216 -0.70 -12.88 -15.16
C ILE A 216 0.61 -12.94 -14.36
N PHE A 217 0.55 -12.94 -13.03
CA PHE A 217 1.75 -12.98 -12.20
C PHE A 217 2.50 -14.30 -12.33
N ALA A 218 1.81 -15.44 -12.39
CA ALA A 218 2.44 -16.73 -12.66
C ALA A 218 3.12 -16.74 -14.04
N GLY A 219 2.46 -16.19 -15.06
CA GLY A 219 3.02 -16.03 -16.40
C GLY A 219 4.27 -15.16 -16.41
N MET A 220 4.27 -14.03 -15.70
CA MET A 220 5.44 -13.16 -15.54
C MET A 220 6.59 -13.86 -14.83
N LEU A 221 6.30 -14.64 -13.79
CA LEU A 221 7.30 -15.38 -13.04
C LEU A 221 7.97 -16.46 -13.89
N VAL A 222 7.21 -17.13 -14.76
CA VAL A 222 7.73 -18.08 -15.75
C VAL A 222 8.46 -17.38 -16.90
N ALA A 223 8.03 -16.19 -17.32
CA ALA A 223 8.77 -15.43 -18.33
C ALA A 223 10.07 -14.80 -17.79
N SER A 224 10.18 -14.63 -16.47
CA SER A 224 11.27 -13.92 -15.81
C SER A 224 12.68 -14.42 -16.14
N PRO A 225 12.98 -15.74 -16.12
CA PRO A 225 14.31 -16.23 -16.48
C PRO A 225 14.75 -15.82 -17.88
N MET A 226 13.81 -15.79 -18.84
CA MET A 226 14.10 -15.37 -20.21
C MET A 226 14.49 -13.88 -20.25
N GLY A 227 13.73 -13.01 -19.59
CA GLY A 227 14.03 -11.57 -19.58
C GLY A 227 15.32 -11.21 -18.85
N TRP A 228 15.60 -11.86 -17.70
CA TRP A 228 16.90 -11.69 -17.04
C TRP A 228 18.04 -12.23 -17.89
N SER A 229 17.84 -13.34 -18.60
CA SER A 229 18.86 -13.88 -19.48
C SER A 229 19.16 -12.94 -20.65
N ALA A 230 18.14 -12.27 -21.20
CA ALA A 230 18.29 -11.27 -22.23
C ALA A 230 19.03 -10.02 -21.72
N ALA A 231 18.65 -9.52 -20.54
CA ALA A 231 19.28 -8.37 -19.90
C ALA A 231 20.77 -8.63 -19.59
N LEU A 232 21.06 -9.79 -19.00
CA LEU A 232 22.44 -10.20 -18.69
C LEU A 232 23.25 -10.51 -19.95
N GLY A 233 22.63 -11.13 -20.96
CA GLY A 233 23.26 -11.38 -22.25
C GLY A 233 23.61 -10.10 -22.99
N TRP A 234 22.77 -9.08 -22.89
CA TRP A 234 23.04 -7.74 -23.41
C TRP A 234 24.15 -7.03 -22.62
N GLY A 235 24.07 -7.01 -21.29
CA GLY A 235 25.00 -6.28 -20.44
C GLY A 235 26.41 -6.89 -20.39
N LEU A 236 26.50 -8.23 -20.34
CA LEU A 236 27.75 -8.97 -20.14
C LEU A 236 28.27 -9.65 -21.42
N GLY A 237 27.52 -9.61 -22.51
CA GLY A 237 27.91 -10.25 -23.77
C GLY A 237 29.06 -9.52 -24.47
N THR A 238 29.89 -10.26 -25.19
CA THR A 238 30.96 -9.71 -26.04
C THR A 238 30.45 -9.46 -27.44
N PHE A 239 30.87 -8.35 -28.06
CA PHE A 239 30.48 -8.05 -29.42
C PHE A 239 31.10 -9.07 -30.38
N SER A 240 30.27 -9.67 -31.23
CA SER A 240 30.71 -10.66 -32.21
C SER A 240 29.81 -10.63 -33.44
N ARG A 241 30.39 -11.03 -34.58
CA ARG A 241 29.66 -11.27 -35.83
C ARG A 241 29.60 -12.78 -36.05
N THR A 242 28.40 -13.33 -36.09
CA THR A 242 28.16 -14.77 -36.18
C THR A 242 27.15 -15.07 -37.26
N GLU A 243 27.37 -16.14 -38.01
CA GLU A 243 26.40 -16.60 -38.99
C GLU A 243 25.29 -17.40 -38.29
N VAL A 244 24.04 -17.05 -38.59
CA VAL A 244 22.85 -17.76 -38.13
C VAL A 244 22.08 -18.27 -39.35
N ARG A 245 21.39 -19.39 -39.21
CA ARG A 245 20.58 -19.92 -40.30
C ARG A 245 19.20 -19.29 -40.28
N LEU A 246 18.77 -18.71 -41.39
CA LEU A 246 17.41 -18.19 -41.52
C LEU A 246 16.45 -19.37 -41.74
N VAL A 247 15.52 -19.63 -40.83
CA VAL A 247 14.57 -20.75 -40.95
C VAL A 247 13.35 -20.32 -41.74
N SER A 248 12.77 -19.17 -41.39
CA SER A 248 11.57 -18.66 -42.05
C SER A 248 11.52 -17.14 -41.96
N LEU A 249 10.91 -16.52 -42.97
CA LEU A 249 10.60 -15.10 -42.97
C LEU A 249 9.10 -14.94 -42.72
N GLY A 250 8.75 -14.25 -41.64
CA GLY A 250 7.37 -13.87 -41.36
C GLY A 250 6.83 -12.92 -42.41
N ARG A 251 5.52 -12.95 -42.61
CA ARG A 251 4.83 -12.02 -43.51
C ARG A 251 5.00 -10.59 -43.00
N LEU A 252 5.28 -9.67 -43.92
CA LEU A 252 5.26 -8.24 -43.63
C LEU A 252 3.82 -7.83 -43.28
N SER A 253 3.61 -7.35 -42.07
CA SER A 253 2.32 -6.90 -41.57
C SER A 253 2.44 -5.45 -41.12
N PRO A 254 2.38 -4.48 -42.05
CA PRO A 254 2.59 -3.08 -41.72
C PRO A 254 1.54 -2.59 -40.72
N GLY A 255 2.01 -1.99 -39.62
CA GLY A 255 1.15 -1.46 -38.55
C GLY A 255 0.81 -2.49 -37.46
N ALA A 256 1.48 -3.64 -37.43
CA ALA A 256 1.39 -4.55 -36.30
C ALA A 256 2.00 -3.88 -35.05
N LYS A 257 1.31 -3.93 -33.91
CA LYS A 257 1.85 -3.41 -32.65
C LYS A 257 3.07 -4.24 -32.23
N GLY A 258 4.27 -3.71 -32.45
CA GLY A 258 5.54 -4.23 -31.92
C GLY A 258 6.59 -4.51 -32.98
N CYS A 259 6.23 -5.20 -34.06
CA CYS A 259 7.18 -5.56 -35.11
C CYS A 259 6.48 -5.81 -36.45
N ASP A 260 6.80 -5.02 -37.48
CA ASP A 260 6.20 -5.15 -38.81
C ASP A 260 6.64 -6.42 -39.56
N GLN A 261 7.87 -6.89 -39.31
CA GLN A 261 8.41 -8.10 -39.93
C GLN A 261 9.33 -8.85 -38.98
N SER A 262 9.09 -10.15 -38.82
CA SER A 262 9.92 -11.02 -37.99
C SER A 262 10.56 -12.13 -38.82
N ALA A 263 11.77 -12.55 -38.45
CA ALA A 263 12.40 -13.76 -38.98
C ALA A 263 12.52 -14.82 -37.89
N GLU A 264 12.35 -16.08 -38.26
CA GLU A 264 12.77 -17.20 -37.42
C GLU A 264 14.20 -17.56 -37.80
N VAL A 265 15.10 -17.52 -36.83
CA VAL A 265 16.53 -17.83 -37.02
C VAL A 265 16.93 -18.97 -36.10
N GLU A 266 17.76 -19.86 -36.63
CA GLU A 266 18.33 -20.98 -35.89
C GLU A 266 19.79 -20.66 -35.53
N PHE A 267 20.07 -20.71 -34.24
CA PHE A 267 21.41 -20.56 -33.68
C PHE A 267 21.70 -21.73 -32.74
N LYS A 268 22.74 -22.51 -33.08
CA LYS A 268 23.18 -23.68 -32.31
C LYS A 268 22.06 -24.70 -32.02
N GLY A 269 21.17 -24.93 -32.99
CA GLY A 269 20.05 -25.87 -32.85
C GLY A 269 18.84 -25.32 -32.09
N THR A 270 18.85 -24.03 -31.74
CA THR A 270 17.70 -23.34 -31.12
C THR A 270 17.11 -22.38 -32.13
N SER A 271 15.82 -22.52 -32.45
CA SER A 271 15.09 -21.53 -33.24
C SER A 271 14.52 -20.44 -32.34
N SER A 272 14.61 -19.19 -32.78
CA SER A 272 13.96 -18.07 -32.12
C SER A 272 13.44 -17.09 -33.15
N ARG A 273 12.35 -16.40 -32.81
CA ARG A 273 11.75 -15.35 -33.62
C ARG A 273 12.41 -14.01 -33.24
N ILE A 274 13.00 -13.34 -34.22
CA ILE A 274 13.60 -12.02 -34.05
C ILE A 274 12.82 -10.96 -34.84
N CYS A 275 12.71 -9.76 -34.30
CA CYS A 275 12.19 -8.63 -35.05
C CYS A 275 13.27 -8.04 -35.98
N LEU A 276 12.88 -7.80 -37.25
CA LEU A 276 13.78 -7.29 -38.29
C LEU A 276 13.72 -5.76 -38.43
N GLU A 277 12.71 -5.11 -37.85
CA GLU A 277 12.47 -3.68 -37.98
C GLU A 277 13.68 -2.85 -37.51
N GLY A 278 14.23 -2.03 -38.41
CA GLY A 278 15.41 -1.20 -38.15
C GLY A 278 16.73 -1.95 -37.98
N ARG A 279 16.77 -3.28 -38.11
CA ARG A 279 17.98 -4.10 -37.90
C ARG A 279 18.60 -4.67 -39.15
N VAL A 280 17.86 -4.71 -40.26
CA VAL A 280 18.32 -5.30 -41.52
C VAL A 280 19.15 -4.29 -42.30
N ARG A 281 20.35 -4.71 -42.73
CA ARG A 281 21.20 -3.99 -43.68
C ARG A 281 21.41 -4.84 -44.92
N GLY A 282 20.97 -4.34 -46.08
CA GLY A 282 21.06 -5.07 -47.35
C GLY A 282 19.82 -5.94 -47.62
N THR A 283 19.96 -6.86 -48.58
CA THR A 283 18.86 -7.75 -48.99
C THR A 283 18.88 -9.05 -48.19
N LEU A 284 17.78 -9.36 -47.51
CA LEU A 284 17.66 -10.61 -46.76
C LEU A 284 17.67 -11.81 -47.72
N PRO A 285 18.51 -12.82 -47.46
CA PRO A 285 18.50 -14.04 -48.28
C PRO A 285 17.24 -14.87 -48.02
N GLY A 286 17.05 -15.90 -48.85
CA GLY A 286 15.92 -16.82 -48.73
C GLY A 286 15.99 -17.70 -47.46
N PRO A 287 14.85 -18.30 -47.06
CA PRO A 287 14.82 -19.31 -46.01
C PRO A 287 15.78 -20.48 -46.32
N GLY A 288 16.48 -20.96 -45.31
CA GLY A 288 17.50 -22.01 -45.38
C GLY A 288 18.93 -21.50 -45.52
N GLU A 289 19.13 -20.24 -45.93
CA GLU A 289 20.46 -19.65 -46.11
C GLU A 289 21.04 -19.09 -44.81
N MET A 290 22.38 -18.97 -44.77
CA MET A 290 23.10 -18.35 -43.64
C MET A 290 23.09 -16.83 -43.77
N VAL A 291 22.82 -16.15 -42.66
CA VAL A 291 22.81 -14.69 -42.54
C VAL A 291 23.83 -14.28 -41.50
N ALA A 292 24.68 -13.30 -41.82
CA ALA A 292 25.61 -12.77 -40.85
C ALA A 292 24.89 -11.81 -39.90
N VAL A 293 24.87 -12.13 -38.61
CA VAL A 293 24.27 -11.30 -37.57
C VAL A 293 25.37 -10.73 -36.68
N SER A 294 25.31 -9.44 -36.40
CA SER A 294 26.19 -8.78 -35.44
C SER A 294 25.42 -8.41 -34.19
N GLY A 295 26.06 -8.62 -33.04
CA GLY A 295 25.49 -8.24 -31.75
C GLY A 295 26.34 -8.79 -30.62
N ARG A 296 25.71 -9.13 -29.50
CA ARG A 296 26.41 -9.56 -28.27
C ARG A 296 26.16 -11.03 -27.98
N ILE A 297 27.23 -11.81 -27.95
CA ILE A 297 27.17 -13.23 -27.62
C ILE A 297 27.52 -13.47 -26.16
N SER A 298 26.76 -14.34 -25.51
CA SER A 298 26.99 -14.76 -24.12
C SER A 298 26.72 -16.26 -23.97
N ARG A 299 27.02 -16.82 -22.80
CA ARG A 299 26.62 -18.20 -22.47
C ARG A 299 25.10 -18.38 -22.43
N LEU A 300 24.38 -17.29 -22.16
CA LEU A 300 22.92 -17.26 -22.04
C LEU A 300 22.24 -17.21 -23.41
N GLY A 301 22.90 -16.65 -24.43
CA GLY A 301 22.29 -16.49 -25.75
C GLY A 301 22.98 -15.45 -26.61
N LEU A 302 22.32 -15.10 -27.73
CA LEU A 302 22.78 -14.11 -28.70
C LEU A 302 21.79 -12.94 -28.75
N TYR A 303 22.24 -11.75 -28.37
CA TYR A 303 21.49 -10.51 -28.57
C TYR A 303 21.80 -9.94 -29.95
N VAL A 304 20.78 -9.75 -30.78
CA VAL A 304 20.88 -9.36 -32.19
C VAL A 304 20.72 -7.84 -32.31
N GLU A 305 21.78 -7.17 -32.72
CA GLU A 305 21.75 -5.72 -32.99
C GLU A 305 21.48 -5.44 -34.47
N GLN A 306 22.16 -6.14 -35.38
CA GLN A 306 21.99 -5.96 -36.82
C GLN A 306 22.07 -7.30 -37.57
N VAL A 307 21.30 -7.37 -38.64
CA VAL A 307 21.22 -8.51 -39.56
C VAL A 307 21.78 -8.04 -40.90
N HIS A 308 22.91 -8.61 -41.31
CA HIS A 308 23.58 -8.25 -42.57
C HIS A 308 23.12 -9.21 -43.66
N GLY A 309 22.30 -8.67 -44.56
CA GLY A 309 21.95 -9.29 -45.84
C GLY A 309 23.08 -9.20 -46.86
N ARG A 310 22.84 -9.75 -48.04
CA ARG A 310 23.73 -9.61 -49.21
C ARG A 310 23.57 -8.25 -49.86
#